data_AF-A0A6A3DFK6-F1
#
_entry.id   AF-A0A6A3DFK6-F1
#
_cell.length_a   1.000
_cell.length_b   1.000
_cell.length_c   1.000
_cell.angle_alpha   90.00
_cell.angle_beta   90.00
_cell.angle_gamma   90.00
#
_symmetry.space_group_name_H-M   'P 1'
#
loop_
_entity.id
_entity.type
_entity.pdbx_description
1 polymer ?
#
loop_
_entity_poly.entity_id
_entity_poly.type
_entity_poly.pdbx_seq_one_letter_code
_entity_poly.pdbx_strand_id
1 'polypeptide(L)'
;MADNFRNWWIKPQAMYHTDITEVMLLDVDDVFMHDPAVLRTTEGYKNTGTTFFYDRVLFSREFFNQDVNGTSYLKRMLNEFDYAKYGLEPGSHPSTRLKRSYAYRGMTSHEQDSSLVAIDKSRSGQAMPILLWLITEERFRMQRLGREPFSYGDKESFWLAFELAKQEYFFSPWGVGDISSSTNGDLEKHSDTLCGSIVQYMPVEGQPSDFLYVNGKAMLNPFPVAMDKL
;
A
#
# COMPACT_ATOMS: atom_id res chain seq x y z
N MET A 1 3.47 19.15 -15.26
CA MET A 1 2.54 18.45 -14.34
C MET A 1 2.41 16.96 -14.70
N ALA A 2 2.16 16.61 -15.97
CA ALA A 2 2.10 15.20 -16.42
C ALA A 2 3.38 14.38 -16.15
N ASP A 3 4.57 14.94 -16.38
CA ASP A 3 5.84 14.22 -16.15
C ASP A 3 6.06 13.79 -14.69
N ASN A 4 5.45 14.51 -13.73
CA ASN A 4 5.56 14.15 -12.30
C ASN A 4 4.83 12.84 -11.94
N PHE A 5 4.00 12.34 -12.85
CA PHE A 5 3.21 11.12 -12.72
C PHE A 5 3.67 10.01 -13.69
N ARG A 6 4.77 10.19 -14.43
CA ARG A 6 5.38 9.12 -15.25
C ARG A 6 6.23 8.17 -14.40
N ASN A 7 5.60 7.61 -13.37
CA ASN A 7 6.17 6.73 -12.35
C ASN A 7 5.00 6.06 -11.59
N TRP A 8 5.27 5.39 -10.47
CA TRP A 8 4.28 4.70 -9.64
C TRP A 8 3.03 5.52 -9.27
N TRP A 9 3.16 6.85 -9.15
CA TRP A 9 2.03 7.74 -8.82
C TRP A 9 0.94 7.79 -9.91
N ILE A 10 1.15 7.16 -11.08
CA ILE A 10 0.10 6.99 -12.09
C ILE A 10 -1.05 6.09 -11.61
N LYS A 11 -0.78 5.10 -10.76
CA LYS A 11 -1.79 4.17 -10.21
C LYS A 11 -2.93 4.91 -9.51
N PRO A 12 -2.69 5.78 -8.51
CA PRO A 12 -3.78 6.50 -7.84
C PRO A 12 -4.45 7.54 -8.75
N GLN A 13 -3.77 8.08 -9.77
CA GLN A 13 -4.44 8.87 -10.81
C GLN A 13 -5.44 8.02 -11.62
N ALA A 14 -5.03 6.82 -12.04
CA ALA A 14 -5.91 5.90 -12.76
C ALA A 14 -7.11 5.48 -11.91
N MET A 15 -6.87 5.17 -10.62
CA MET A 15 -7.93 4.87 -9.65
C MET A 15 -8.97 5.99 -9.58
N TYR A 16 -8.51 7.24 -9.43
CA TYR A 16 -9.38 8.40 -9.27
C TYR A 16 -10.12 8.78 -10.56
N HIS A 17 -9.42 8.85 -11.69
CA HIS A 17 -9.96 9.43 -12.93
C HIS A 17 -10.74 8.47 -13.82
N THR A 18 -10.60 7.15 -13.66
CA THR A 18 -11.43 6.21 -14.43
C THR A 18 -12.90 6.31 -14.01
N ASP A 19 -13.83 6.05 -14.92
CA ASP A 19 -15.26 5.99 -14.59
C ASP A 19 -15.71 4.59 -14.11
N ILE A 20 -14.81 3.59 -14.15
CA ILE A 20 -15.07 2.22 -13.69
C ILE A 20 -15.39 2.23 -12.19
N THR A 21 -16.49 1.59 -11.77
CA THR A 21 -16.91 1.55 -10.36
C THR A 21 -16.02 0.67 -9.48
N GLU A 22 -15.84 -0.60 -9.85
CA GLU A 22 -15.00 -1.56 -9.13
C GLU A 22 -13.66 -1.72 -9.85
N VAL A 23 -12.68 -0.94 -9.41
CA VAL A 23 -11.36 -0.86 -10.03
C VAL A 23 -10.41 -1.84 -9.34
N MET A 24 -9.63 -2.53 -10.17
CA MET A 24 -8.52 -3.35 -9.73
C MET A 24 -7.27 -2.91 -10.47
N LEU A 25 -6.25 -2.48 -9.74
CA LEU A 25 -4.94 -2.16 -10.27
C LEU A 25 -4.00 -3.33 -9.96
N LEU A 26 -3.26 -3.75 -10.98
CA LEU A 26 -2.32 -4.87 -10.96
C LEU A 26 -0.98 -4.35 -11.44
N ASP A 27 0.13 -4.78 -10.85
CA ASP A 27 1.42 -4.60 -11.47
C ASP A 27 1.56 -5.54 -12.69
N VAL A 28 2.30 -5.07 -13.70
CA VAL A 28 2.46 -5.81 -14.96
C VAL A 28 3.22 -7.11 -14.79
N ASP A 29 4.01 -7.22 -13.72
CA ASP A 29 4.81 -8.40 -13.40
C ASP A 29 4.16 -9.32 -12.38
N ASP A 30 2.92 -9.08 -11.95
CA ASP A 30 2.21 -10.00 -11.06
C ASP A 30 1.83 -11.31 -11.77
N VAL A 31 2.17 -12.45 -11.15
CA VAL A 31 1.83 -13.79 -11.63
C VAL A 31 0.80 -14.41 -10.68
N PHE A 32 -0.41 -14.61 -11.18
CA PHE A 32 -1.55 -15.08 -10.42
C PHE A 32 -1.72 -16.60 -10.46
N MET A 33 -2.09 -17.18 -9.32
CA MET A 33 -2.49 -18.59 -9.20
C MET A 33 -4.01 -18.77 -9.19
N HIS A 34 -4.75 -17.68 -9.00
CA HIS A 34 -6.22 -17.61 -9.13
C HIS A 34 -6.60 -16.44 -10.02
N ASP A 35 -7.78 -16.51 -10.65
CA ASP A 35 -8.35 -15.31 -11.29
C ASP A 35 -8.49 -14.19 -10.24
N PRO A 36 -7.81 -13.04 -10.39
CA PRO A 36 -7.84 -11.98 -9.39
C PRO A 36 -9.25 -11.42 -9.15
N ALA A 37 -10.19 -11.60 -10.09
CA ALA A 37 -11.59 -11.23 -9.91
C ALA A 37 -12.25 -11.93 -8.70
N VAL A 38 -11.70 -13.07 -8.24
CA VAL A 38 -12.13 -13.78 -7.02
C VAL A 38 -12.21 -12.86 -5.80
N LEU A 39 -11.38 -11.82 -5.73
CA LEU A 39 -11.37 -10.88 -4.60
C LEU A 39 -12.72 -10.21 -4.36
N ARG A 40 -13.50 -9.95 -5.41
CA ARG A 40 -14.85 -9.37 -5.30
C ARG A 40 -15.81 -10.25 -4.52
N THR A 41 -15.51 -11.55 -4.42
CA THR A 41 -16.33 -12.53 -3.73
C THR A 41 -15.94 -12.69 -2.25
N THR A 42 -14.77 -12.19 -1.85
CA THR A 42 -14.25 -12.32 -0.48
C THR A 42 -15.06 -11.46 0.49
N GLU A 43 -15.14 -11.89 1.74
CA GLU A 43 -15.90 -11.18 2.78
C GLU A 43 -15.33 -9.79 3.05
N GLY A 44 -14.00 -9.64 3.11
CA GLY A 44 -13.34 -8.35 3.30
C GLY A 44 -13.74 -7.33 2.23
N TYR A 45 -13.68 -7.72 0.95
CA TYR A 45 -14.12 -6.85 -0.14
C TYR A 45 -15.62 -6.55 -0.09
N LYS A 46 -16.47 -7.54 0.18
CA LYS A 46 -17.92 -7.33 0.31
C LYS A 46 -18.25 -6.39 1.47
N ASN A 47 -17.50 -6.43 2.56
CA ASN A 47 -17.78 -5.63 3.76
C ASN A 47 -17.28 -4.18 3.65
N THR A 48 -16.16 -3.92 2.99
CA THR A 48 -15.58 -2.57 2.94
C THR A 48 -15.48 -1.97 1.54
N GLY A 49 -15.62 -2.78 0.49
CA GLY A 49 -15.35 -2.37 -0.90
C GLY A 49 -13.86 -2.27 -1.21
N THR A 50 -12.97 -2.79 -0.37
CA THR A 50 -11.52 -2.68 -0.57
C THR A 50 -10.82 -4.00 -0.31
N THR A 51 -9.67 -4.21 -0.95
CA THR A 51 -8.73 -5.25 -0.54
C THR A 51 -7.31 -4.74 -0.75
N PHE A 52 -6.58 -4.62 0.36
CA PHE A 52 -5.18 -4.23 0.41
C PHE A 52 -4.33 -5.35 1.02
N PHE A 53 -3.02 -5.35 0.75
CA PHE A 53 -2.11 -6.38 1.19
C PHE A 53 -0.95 -5.76 1.96
N TYR A 54 -0.37 -6.52 2.89
CA TYR A 54 0.76 -6.03 3.66
C TYR A 54 2.05 -6.12 2.85
N ASP A 55 2.91 -5.12 3.02
CA ASP A 55 4.30 -5.17 2.61
C ASP A 55 5.17 -5.82 3.69
N ARG A 56 6.47 -5.94 3.41
CA ARG A 56 7.49 -6.34 4.39
C ARG A 56 7.57 -5.32 5.52
N VAL A 57 7.71 -5.85 6.73
CA VAL A 57 7.95 -5.03 7.91
C VAL A 57 9.42 -4.59 7.92
N LEU A 58 9.68 -3.43 7.32
CA LEU A 58 11.01 -2.82 7.28
C LEU A 58 11.00 -1.52 8.08
N PHE A 59 11.85 -1.44 9.09
CA PHE A 59 12.02 -0.20 9.85
C PHE A 59 13.00 0.73 9.12
N SER A 60 12.51 1.91 8.73
CA SER A 60 13.35 3.06 8.39
C SER A 60 12.66 4.36 8.83
N ARG A 61 13.40 5.47 8.85
CA ARG A 61 12.87 6.81 9.13
C ARG A 61 12.47 7.56 7.84
N GLU A 62 12.08 6.82 6.82
CA GLU A 62 11.63 7.35 5.52
C GLU A 62 10.10 7.42 5.48
N PHE A 63 9.57 8.06 4.43
CA PHE A 63 8.13 8.10 4.14
C PHE A 63 7.27 8.59 5.31
N PHE A 64 6.15 7.95 5.61
CA PHE A 64 5.29 8.35 6.73
C PHE A 64 5.95 8.12 8.10
N ASN A 65 7.05 7.39 8.18
CA ASN A 65 7.76 7.10 9.43
C ASN A 65 8.88 8.11 9.74
N GLN A 66 9.08 9.12 8.87
CA GLN A 66 9.96 10.25 9.11
C GLN A 66 9.67 10.93 10.45
N ASP A 67 10.73 11.33 11.15
CA ASP A 67 10.60 12.12 12.37
C ASP A 67 10.31 13.58 12.06
N VAL A 68 9.26 14.10 12.67
CA VAL A 68 8.88 15.51 12.59
C VAL A 68 8.65 16.03 13.99
N ASN A 69 9.71 16.56 14.59
CA ASN A 69 9.72 17.12 15.95
C ASN A 69 9.36 16.06 17.02
N GLY A 70 9.93 14.85 16.91
CA GLY A 70 9.75 13.78 17.90
C GLY A 70 8.48 12.96 17.73
N THR A 71 7.75 13.12 16.63
CA THR A 71 6.61 12.27 16.24
C THR A 71 6.75 11.81 14.78
N SER A 72 6.14 10.68 14.43
CA SER A 72 6.14 10.22 13.04
C SER A 72 5.29 11.11 12.15
N TYR A 73 5.67 11.22 10.88
CA TYR A 73 4.91 12.01 9.90
C TYR A 73 3.47 11.54 9.76
N LEU A 74 3.21 10.23 9.85
CA LEU A 74 1.86 9.66 9.87
C LEU A 74 0.99 10.31 10.94
N LYS A 75 1.47 10.35 12.19
CA LYS A 75 0.72 10.95 13.31
C LYS A 75 0.52 12.44 13.11
N ARG A 76 1.52 13.14 12.57
CA ARG A 76 1.40 14.54 12.21
C ARG A 76 0.33 14.76 11.15
N MET A 77 0.36 14.00 10.05
CA MET A 77 -0.61 14.06 8.96
C MET A 77 -2.03 13.84 9.49
N LEU A 78 -2.25 12.79 10.27
CA LEU A 78 -3.56 12.49 10.86
C LEU A 78 -4.09 13.66 11.71
N ASN A 79 -3.22 14.32 12.48
CA ASN A 79 -3.61 15.43 13.37
C ASN A 79 -3.79 16.77 12.65
N GLU A 80 -2.99 17.05 11.61
CA GLU A 80 -3.01 18.32 10.87
C GLU A 80 -3.98 18.31 9.68
N PHE A 81 -4.53 17.14 9.32
CA PHE A 81 -5.46 17.01 8.20
C PHE A 81 -6.75 17.81 8.43
N ASP A 82 -7.18 18.55 7.40
CA ASP A 82 -8.40 19.36 7.44
C ASP A 82 -9.63 18.49 7.15
N TYR A 83 -10.09 17.76 8.18
CA TYR A 83 -11.29 16.91 8.10
C TYR A 83 -12.55 17.71 7.72
N ALA A 84 -12.66 18.96 8.19
CA ALA A 84 -13.82 19.80 7.96
C ALA A 84 -14.00 20.14 6.47
N LYS A 85 -12.89 20.33 5.73
CA LYS A 85 -12.90 20.51 4.27
C LYS A 85 -13.60 19.38 3.52
N TYR A 86 -13.57 18.17 4.05
CA TYR A 86 -14.22 17.00 3.44
C TYR A 86 -15.56 16.64 4.10
N GLY A 87 -16.10 17.51 4.97
CA GLY A 87 -17.35 17.27 5.68
C GLY A 87 -17.26 16.15 6.72
N LEU A 88 -16.05 15.86 7.21
CA LEU A 88 -15.79 14.84 8.23
C LEU A 88 -15.73 15.48 9.62
N GLU A 89 -16.04 14.68 10.65
CA GLU A 89 -15.90 15.12 12.04
C GLU A 89 -14.45 15.59 12.31
N PRO A 90 -14.24 16.76 12.93
CA PRO A 90 -12.91 17.24 13.27
C PRO A 90 -12.12 16.28 14.18
N GLY A 91 -10.79 16.34 14.10
CA GLY A 91 -9.90 15.52 14.91
C GLY A 91 -9.56 14.17 14.29
N SER A 92 -8.37 13.66 14.62
CA SER A 92 -7.76 12.53 13.92
C SER A 92 -8.40 11.18 14.18
N HIS A 93 -8.96 10.96 15.37
CA HIS A 93 -9.60 9.72 15.83
C HIS A 93 -9.17 8.43 15.10
N PRO A 94 -7.88 8.02 15.18
CA PRO A 94 -7.40 6.89 14.40
C PRO A 94 -8.17 5.60 14.71
N SER A 95 -8.45 4.82 13.67
CA SER A 95 -9.18 3.57 13.76
C SER A 95 -8.48 2.57 14.70
N THR A 96 -9.24 1.65 15.28
CA THR A 96 -8.66 0.56 16.09
C THR A 96 -7.67 -0.28 15.28
N ARG A 97 -7.96 -0.48 13.99
CA ARG A 97 -7.05 -1.13 13.04
C ARG A 97 -5.73 -0.36 12.92
N LEU A 98 -5.78 0.93 12.60
CA LEU A 98 -4.58 1.74 12.46
C LEU A 98 -3.76 1.76 13.75
N LYS A 99 -4.39 1.95 14.91
CA LYS A 99 -3.69 1.96 16.20
C LYS A 99 -2.88 0.69 16.48
N ARG A 100 -3.31 -0.46 15.93
CA ARG A 100 -2.62 -1.76 16.04
C ARG A 100 -1.59 -2.00 14.94
N SER A 101 -1.61 -1.23 13.86
CA SER A 101 -0.72 -1.43 12.70
C SER A 101 0.75 -1.21 13.04
N TYR A 102 1.66 -1.70 12.20
CA TYR A 102 3.08 -1.46 12.36
C TYR A 102 3.42 0.00 12.04
N ALA A 103 2.76 0.60 11.05
CA ALA A 103 2.92 2.00 10.66
C ALA A 103 2.64 2.97 11.81
N TYR A 104 1.50 2.83 12.50
CA TYR A 104 1.14 3.75 13.59
C TYR A 104 2.05 3.60 14.82
N ARG A 105 2.54 2.38 15.05
CA ARG A 105 3.53 2.08 16.09
C ARG A 105 4.96 2.49 15.71
N GLY A 106 5.17 2.96 14.48
CA GLY A 106 6.48 3.41 13.97
C GLY A 106 7.46 2.26 13.70
N MET A 107 6.95 1.03 13.58
CA MET A 107 7.75 -0.18 13.37
C MET A 107 8.08 -0.42 11.89
N THR A 108 7.39 0.24 10.97
CA THR A 108 7.68 0.14 9.54
C THR A 108 7.51 1.48 8.83
N SER A 109 8.23 1.66 7.72
CA SER A 109 8.05 2.73 6.74
C SER A 109 7.21 2.31 5.53
N HIS A 110 6.78 1.04 5.49
CA HIS A 110 5.92 0.47 4.44
C HIS A 110 4.83 -0.40 5.08
N GLU A 111 3.56 -0.06 4.91
CA GLU A 111 2.46 -0.90 5.41
C GLU A 111 1.83 -1.68 4.26
N GLN A 112 1.64 -1.04 3.10
CA GLN A 112 0.89 -1.62 2.00
C GLN A 112 1.80 -2.08 0.86
N ASP A 113 1.62 -3.33 0.41
CA ASP A 113 2.00 -3.75 -0.92
C ASP A 113 0.91 -3.31 -1.91
N SER A 114 1.28 -2.50 -2.92
CA SER A 114 0.35 -2.01 -3.94
C SER A 114 0.54 -2.68 -5.29
N SER A 115 1.22 -3.84 -5.33
CA SER A 115 1.23 -4.69 -6.53
C SER A 115 -0.22 -5.02 -6.96
N LEU A 116 -1.08 -5.30 -5.97
CA LEU A 116 -2.52 -5.41 -6.14
C LEU A 116 -3.29 -4.39 -5.29
N VAL A 117 -4.22 -3.66 -5.92
CA VAL A 117 -5.16 -2.76 -5.21
C VAL A 117 -6.56 -2.94 -5.78
N ALA A 118 -7.52 -3.35 -4.93
CA ALA A 118 -8.93 -3.46 -5.32
C ALA A 118 -9.78 -2.47 -4.54
N ILE A 119 -10.57 -1.63 -5.24
CA ILE A 119 -11.43 -0.60 -4.65
C ILE A 119 -12.76 -0.52 -5.41
N ASP A 120 -13.87 -0.55 -4.67
CA ASP A 120 -15.20 -0.15 -5.10
C ASP A 120 -15.42 1.33 -4.77
N LYS A 121 -15.41 2.17 -5.81
CA LYS A 121 -15.58 3.62 -5.65
C LYS A 121 -16.97 4.04 -5.26
N SER A 122 -18.00 3.22 -5.54
CA SER A 122 -19.36 3.54 -5.09
C SER A 122 -19.50 3.54 -3.57
N ARG A 123 -18.54 2.93 -2.87
CA ARG A 123 -18.50 2.78 -1.41
C ARG A 123 -17.34 3.54 -0.75
N SER A 124 -16.59 4.29 -1.52
CA SER A 124 -15.36 4.93 -1.06
C SER A 124 -15.57 6.32 -0.44
N GLY A 125 -16.77 6.91 -0.56
CA GLY A 125 -17.10 8.20 0.07
C GLY A 125 -16.04 9.28 -0.18
N GLN A 126 -15.54 9.89 0.89
CA GLN A 126 -14.50 10.93 0.83
C GLN A 126 -13.09 10.39 0.54
N ALA A 127 -12.87 9.07 0.54
CA ALA A 127 -11.54 8.50 0.29
C ALA A 127 -11.03 8.85 -1.13
N MET A 128 -11.89 8.94 -2.15
CA MET A 128 -11.41 9.27 -3.50
C MET A 128 -10.95 10.75 -3.63
N PRO A 129 -11.73 11.76 -3.18
CA PRO A 129 -11.22 13.13 -3.10
C PRO A 129 -9.94 13.28 -2.27
N ILE A 130 -9.83 12.54 -1.16
CA ILE A 130 -8.65 12.58 -0.29
C ILE A 130 -7.45 11.89 -0.96
N LEU A 131 -7.66 10.80 -1.69
CA LEU A 131 -6.62 10.15 -2.50
C LEU A 131 -6.04 11.14 -3.50
N LEU A 132 -6.89 11.87 -4.22
CA LEU A 132 -6.44 12.90 -5.15
C LEU A 132 -5.60 13.96 -4.42
N TRP A 133 -6.08 14.48 -3.29
CA TRP A 133 -5.34 15.46 -2.49
C TRP A 133 -3.98 14.93 -2.01
N LEU A 134 -3.90 13.67 -1.55
CA LEU A 134 -2.63 13.06 -1.14
C LEU A 134 -1.60 13.13 -2.27
N ILE A 135 -2.02 12.83 -3.51
CA ILE A 135 -1.10 12.70 -4.65
C ILE A 135 -0.82 14.03 -5.38
N THR A 136 -1.72 15.02 -5.30
CA THR A 136 -1.57 16.32 -6.00
C THR A 136 -1.20 17.49 -5.08
N GLU A 137 -1.51 17.42 -3.79
CA GLU A 137 -1.26 18.53 -2.86
C GLU A 137 -0.24 18.13 -1.80
N GLU A 138 -0.52 17.07 -1.05
CA GLU A 138 0.28 16.70 0.13
C GLU A 138 1.68 16.25 -0.26
N ARG A 139 1.78 15.34 -1.24
CA ARG A 139 3.05 14.90 -1.83
C ARG A 139 3.92 16.08 -2.26
N PHE A 140 3.35 17.05 -2.98
CA PHE A 140 4.11 18.20 -3.47
C PHE A 140 4.39 19.22 -2.37
N ARG A 141 3.53 19.34 -1.36
CA ARG A 141 3.79 20.16 -0.17
C ARG A 141 5.02 19.65 0.56
N MET A 142 5.15 18.34 0.77
CA MET A 142 6.33 17.74 1.38
C MET A 142 7.60 18.05 0.60
N GLN A 143 7.56 17.89 -0.73
CA GLN A 143 8.69 18.23 -1.60
C GLN A 143 9.09 19.70 -1.49
N ARG A 144 8.12 20.63 -1.46
CA ARG A 144 8.39 22.08 -1.25
C ARG A 144 9.01 22.37 0.11
N LEU A 145 8.74 21.54 1.12
CA LEU A 145 9.35 21.61 2.45
C LEU A 145 10.70 20.88 2.53
N GLY A 146 11.24 20.38 1.41
CA GLY A 146 12.50 19.63 1.38
C GLY A 146 12.42 18.26 2.03
N ARG A 147 11.22 17.66 2.11
CA ARG A 147 10.98 16.34 2.69
C ARG A 147 10.71 15.30 1.61
N GLU A 148 11.06 14.06 1.89
CA GLU A 148 10.62 12.93 1.08
C GLU A 148 9.10 12.78 1.15
N PRO A 149 8.44 12.32 0.08
CA PRO A 149 7.00 12.03 0.11
C PRO A 149 6.63 11.07 1.24
N PHE A 150 5.36 11.08 1.67
CA PHE A 150 4.86 10.20 2.75
C PHE A 150 4.83 8.71 2.39
N SER A 151 5.18 8.34 1.16
CA SER A 151 5.07 6.98 0.62
C SER A 151 6.16 6.75 -0.42
N TYR A 152 6.67 5.51 -0.51
CA TYR A 152 7.48 5.08 -1.64
C TYR A 152 6.56 4.88 -2.84
N GLY A 153 6.50 5.89 -3.73
CA GLY A 153 5.51 5.86 -4.80
C GLY A 153 4.09 5.87 -4.25
N ASP A 154 3.19 5.15 -4.91
CA ASP A 154 1.76 5.10 -4.62
C ASP A 154 1.37 4.29 -3.38
N LYS A 155 2.24 3.41 -2.88
CA LYS A 155 1.92 2.32 -1.96
C LYS A 155 0.95 2.68 -0.84
N GLU A 156 1.31 3.69 -0.05
CA GLU A 156 0.56 4.03 1.16
C GLU A 156 -0.63 4.97 0.89
N SER A 157 -0.74 5.51 -0.33
CA SER A 157 -1.74 6.52 -0.67
C SER A 157 -3.18 5.99 -0.57
N PHE A 158 -3.39 4.71 -0.90
CA PHE A 158 -4.72 4.12 -0.92
C PHE A 158 -5.28 3.99 0.49
N TRP A 159 -4.63 3.24 1.37
CA TRP A 159 -5.16 3.05 2.73
C TRP A 159 -5.16 4.35 3.56
N LEU A 160 -4.19 5.24 3.36
CA LEU A 160 -4.19 6.54 4.03
C LEU A 160 -5.41 7.37 3.64
N ALA A 161 -5.84 7.30 2.38
CA ALA A 161 -7.03 8.00 1.94
C ALA A 161 -8.29 7.51 2.66
N PHE A 162 -8.43 6.20 2.87
CA PHE A 162 -9.56 5.62 3.61
C PHE A 162 -9.51 5.95 5.10
N GLU A 163 -8.33 5.87 5.71
CA GLU A 163 -8.15 6.20 7.13
C GLU A 163 -8.47 7.68 7.39
N LEU A 164 -7.96 8.60 6.56
CA LEU A 164 -8.28 10.03 6.65
C LEU A 164 -9.75 10.32 6.34
N ALA A 165 -10.38 9.52 5.47
CA ALA A 165 -11.81 9.60 5.18
C ALA A 165 -12.70 9.10 6.34
N LYS A 166 -12.12 8.53 7.39
CA LYS A 166 -12.84 7.81 8.46
C LYS A 166 -13.75 6.70 7.90
N GLN A 167 -13.35 6.11 6.77
CA GLN A 167 -14.07 5.05 6.07
C GLN A 167 -13.42 3.70 6.43
N GLU A 168 -14.21 2.67 6.67
CA GLU A 168 -13.67 1.33 6.87
C GLU A 168 -12.96 0.82 5.60
N TYR A 169 -11.86 0.10 5.80
CA TYR A 169 -11.08 -0.54 4.75
C TYR A 169 -10.47 -1.83 5.27
N PHE A 170 -10.15 -2.71 4.34
CA PHE A 170 -9.75 -4.08 4.62
C PHE A 170 -8.36 -4.35 4.08
N PHE A 171 -7.50 -4.87 4.97
CA PHE A 171 -6.26 -5.52 4.60
C PHE A 171 -6.42 -7.02 4.76
N SER A 172 -5.74 -7.79 3.90
CA SER A 172 -5.59 -9.24 4.05
C SER A 172 -5.25 -9.61 5.49
N PRO A 173 -5.83 -10.69 6.06
CA PRO A 173 -5.46 -11.16 7.39
C PRO A 173 -4.06 -11.79 7.43
N TRP A 174 -3.44 -12.02 6.27
CA TRP A 174 -2.14 -12.65 6.14
C TRP A 174 -1.01 -11.63 6.06
N GLY A 175 0.08 -11.90 6.77
CA GLY A 175 1.35 -11.24 6.51
C GLY A 175 1.89 -11.60 5.12
N VAL A 176 2.79 -10.77 4.61
CA VAL A 176 3.47 -11.00 3.34
C VAL A 176 4.35 -12.25 3.38
N GLY A 177 4.39 -12.99 2.28
CA GLY A 177 5.37 -14.06 2.05
C GLY A 177 6.40 -13.67 0.99
N ASP A 178 7.34 -14.56 0.73
CA ASP A 178 8.29 -14.39 -0.36
C ASP A 178 8.62 -15.70 -1.08
N ILE A 179 9.05 -15.56 -2.34
CA ILE A 179 9.79 -16.60 -3.06
C ILE A 179 11.23 -16.11 -3.15
N SER A 180 12.13 -16.86 -2.50
CA SER A 180 13.57 -16.62 -2.60
C SER A 180 14.00 -16.73 -4.05
N SER A 181 14.65 -15.67 -4.53
CA SER A 181 15.19 -15.57 -5.89
C SER A 181 16.72 -15.53 -5.90
N SER A 182 17.35 -15.84 -4.76
CA SER A 182 18.78 -15.65 -4.58
C SER A 182 19.56 -16.94 -4.79
N THR A 183 20.65 -16.85 -5.54
CA THR A 183 21.62 -17.94 -5.74
C THR A 183 22.70 -18.00 -4.65
N ASN A 184 22.70 -17.05 -3.70
CA ASN A 184 23.76 -16.89 -2.70
C ASN A 184 23.53 -17.69 -1.39
N GLY A 185 22.50 -18.54 -1.33
CA GLY A 185 22.11 -19.25 -0.10
C GLY A 185 21.43 -18.34 0.93
N ASP A 186 20.59 -17.40 0.48
CA ASP A 186 20.05 -16.34 1.33
C ASP A 186 19.21 -16.88 2.49
N LEU A 187 18.36 -17.88 2.21
CA LEU A 187 17.54 -18.54 3.23
C LEU A 187 18.40 -19.21 4.31
N GLU A 188 19.58 -19.74 3.96
CA GLU A 188 20.49 -20.34 4.93
C GLU A 188 21.22 -19.28 5.76
N LYS A 189 21.56 -18.14 5.14
CA LYS A 189 22.34 -17.06 5.77
C LYS A 189 21.49 -16.09 6.59
N HIS A 190 20.24 -15.91 6.20
CA HIS A 190 19.29 -14.92 6.71
C HIS A 190 17.93 -15.59 6.98
N SER A 191 17.95 -16.66 7.78
CA SER A 191 16.77 -17.49 8.07
C SER A 191 15.67 -16.78 8.88
N ASP A 192 15.92 -15.54 9.30
CA ASP A 192 14.99 -14.66 10.01
C ASP A 192 14.51 -13.46 9.18
N THR A 193 14.88 -13.39 7.89
CA THR A 193 14.58 -12.28 6.99
C THR A 193 13.83 -12.75 5.74
N LEU A 194 12.85 -11.96 5.28
CA LEU A 194 12.15 -12.20 4.01
C LEU A 194 12.86 -11.50 2.87
N CYS A 195 13.44 -12.27 1.95
CA CYS A 195 14.26 -11.79 0.84
C CYS A 195 13.83 -12.45 -0.48
N GLY A 196 13.32 -11.65 -1.42
CA GLY A 196 12.98 -12.16 -2.75
C GLY A 196 11.81 -11.43 -3.41
N SER A 197 11.00 -12.17 -4.15
CA SER A 197 9.75 -11.68 -4.74
C SER A 197 8.61 -11.79 -3.74
N ILE A 198 7.79 -10.74 -3.60
CA ILE A 198 6.64 -10.72 -2.67
C ILE A 198 5.59 -11.73 -3.10
N VAL A 199 5.06 -12.48 -2.14
CA VAL A 199 3.91 -13.38 -2.32
C VAL A 199 2.75 -12.88 -1.46
N GLN A 200 1.56 -12.91 -2.01
CA GLN A 200 0.32 -12.69 -1.29
C GLN A 200 -0.60 -13.91 -1.34
N TYR A 201 -1.42 -14.03 -0.30
CA TYR A 201 -2.35 -15.13 -0.11
C TYR A 201 -3.80 -14.67 -0.30
N MET A 202 -4.70 -15.62 -0.59
CA MET A 202 -6.13 -15.41 -0.60
C MET A 202 -6.58 -14.75 0.72
N PRO A 203 -7.21 -13.56 0.68
CA PRO A 203 -7.44 -12.77 1.88
C PRO A 203 -8.72 -13.21 2.60
N VAL A 204 -8.74 -14.48 3.00
CA VAL A 204 -9.86 -15.13 3.70
C VAL A 204 -9.37 -15.59 5.07
N GLU A 205 -10.12 -15.25 6.11
CA GLU A 205 -9.80 -15.62 7.49
C GLU A 205 -10.25 -17.06 7.81
N GLY A 206 -9.58 -17.74 8.73
CA GLY A 206 -10.00 -19.05 9.24
C GLY A 206 -9.83 -20.23 8.27
N GLN A 207 -9.16 -20.02 7.14
CA GLN A 207 -8.79 -21.08 6.19
C GLN A 207 -7.27 -21.24 6.14
N PRO A 208 -6.74 -22.40 5.71
CA PRO A 208 -5.33 -22.51 5.37
C PRO A 208 -4.92 -21.46 4.33
N SER A 209 -3.70 -20.94 4.43
CA SER A 209 -3.18 -19.99 3.46
C SER A 209 -3.16 -20.60 2.05
N ASP A 210 -3.82 -19.95 1.11
CA ASP A 210 -3.83 -20.30 -0.31
C ASP A 210 -3.14 -19.20 -1.12
N PHE A 211 -2.24 -19.55 -2.03
CA PHE A 211 -1.43 -18.60 -2.77
C PHE A 211 -2.30 -17.82 -3.76
N LEU A 212 -2.32 -16.49 -3.69
CA LEU A 212 -3.06 -15.66 -4.65
C LEU A 212 -2.16 -15.25 -5.82
N TYR A 213 -1.08 -14.54 -5.53
CA TYR A 213 -0.14 -14.06 -6.55
C TYR A 213 1.26 -13.87 -5.98
N VAL A 214 2.23 -13.76 -6.89
CA VAL A 214 3.60 -13.36 -6.60
C VAL A 214 3.98 -12.19 -7.51
N ASN A 215 4.65 -11.18 -6.96
CA ASN A 215 5.25 -10.13 -7.76
C ASN A 215 6.45 -10.71 -8.53
N GLY A 216 6.29 -10.88 -9.83
CA GLY A 216 7.13 -11.72 -10.67
C GLY A 216 8.43 -11.09 -11.14
N LYS A 217 8.81 -9.89 -10.70
CA LYS A 217 10.04 -9.23 -11.16
C LYS A 217 11.27 -10.14 -11.12
N ALA A 218 11.47 -10.87 -10.02
CA ALA A 218 12.62 -11.76 -9.86
C ALA A 218 12.46 -13.11 -10.56
N MET A 219 11.25 -13.48 -10.99
CA MET A 219 10.99 -14.70 -11.76
C MET A 219 11.09 -14.45 -13.27
N LEU A 220 10.65 -13.27 -13.72
CA LEU A 220 10.65 -12.88 -15.13
C LEU A 220 12.00 -12.34 -15.59
N ASN A 221 12.84 -11.88 -14.66
CA ASN A 221 14.22 -11.48 -14.96
C ASN A 221 15.21 -12.52 -14.39
N PRO A 222 15.76 -13.43 -15.23
CA PRO A 222 16.70 -14.46 -14.78
C PRO A 222 18.06 -13.90 -14.32
N PHE A 223 18.32 -12.60 -14.54
CA PHE A 223 19.54 -11.93 -14.09
C PHE A 223 19.16 -10.72 -13.20
N PRO A 224 19.09 -10.90 -11.87
CA PRO A 224 18.76 -9.81 -10.93
C PRO A 224 19.86 -8.74 -10.82
N VAL A 225 20.99 -8.92 -11.52
CA VAL A 225 22.10 -7.97 -11.61
C VAL A 225 22.28 -7.56 -13.06
N ALA A 226 22.65 -6.30 -13.31
CA ALA A 226 22.99 -5.85 -14.64
C ALA A 226 24.12 -6.71 -15.24
N MET A 227 24.00 -7.07 -16.52
CA MET A 227 24.89 -7.99 -17.23
C MET A 227 26.37 -7.57 -17.23
N ASP A 228 26.66 -6.30 -16.94
CA ASP A 228 28.00 -5.73 -16.80
C ASP A 228 28.68 -6.06 -15.46
N LYS A 229 27.97 -6.71 -14.54
CA LYS A 229 28.46 -7.13 -13.22
C LYS A 229 28.54 -8.66 -13.05
N LEU A 230 28.36 -9.42 -14.13
CA LEU A 230 28.59 -10.87 -14.22
C LEU A 230 29.89 -11.14 -14.98
#